data_AF-A0A125RB97-F1
#
_entry.id   AF-A0A125RB97-F1
#
_cell.length_a   1.000
_cell.length_b   1.000
_cell.length_c   1.000
_cell.angle_alpha   90.00
_cell.angle_beta   90.00
_cell.angle_gamma   90.00
#
_symmetry.space_group_name_H-M   'P 1'
#
loop_
_entity.id
_entity.type
_entity.pdbx_description
1 polymer ?
#
loop_
_entity_poly.entity_id
_entity_poly.type
_entity_poly.pdbx_seq_one_letter_code
_entity_poly.pdbx_strand_id
1 'polypeptide(L)' 'MANKYLAAILSFIIPGLGQAYAGDIKKGIMYFAITLIVILIVDFIFVDWYYFIVDFLISIYAAYDAYLMVE' A
#
# COMPACT_ATOMS: atom_id res chain seq x y z
N MET A 1 -15.69 -2.36 -14.26
CA MET A 1 -15.68 -1.60 -12.98
C MET A 1 -14.86 -2.42 -12.00
N ALA A 2 -13.82 -1.83 -11.44
CA ALA A 2 -13.11 -2.46 -10.33
C ALA A 2 -14.07 -2.64 -9.15
N ASN A 3 -13.85 -3.65 -8.29
CA ASN A 3 -14.56 -3.77 -7.03
C ASN A 3 -13.77 -3.06 -5.93
N LYS A 4 -14.39 -2.09 -5.24
CA LYS A 4 -13.74 -1.26 -4.21
C LYS A 4 -13.19 -2.05 -3.02
N TYR A 5 -13.87 -3.12 -2.62
CA TYR A 5 -13.40 -3.99 -1.53
C TYR A 5 -12.21 -4.84 -1.97
N LEU A 6 -12.24 -5.35 -3.20
CA LEU A 6 -11.10 -6.07 -3.75
C LEU A 6 -9.89 -5.15 -3.92
N ALA A 7 -10.09 -3.91 -4.40
CA ALA A 7 -9.03 -2.91 -4.50
C ALA A 7 -8.38 -2.65 -3.13
N ALA A 8 -9.20 -2.45 -2.09
CA ALA A 8 -8.71 -2.27 -0.72
C ALA A 8 -7.90 -3.47 -0.22
N ILE A 9 -8.41 -4.69 -0.40
CA ILE A 9 -7.74 -5.93 0.03
C ILE A 9 -6.39 -6.09 -0.69
N LEU A 10 -6.35 -5.84 -2.00
CA LEU A 10 -5.12 -5.94 -2.78
C LEU A 10 -4.06 -4.96 -2.27
N SER A 11 -4.43 -3.69 -2.02
CA SER A 11 -3.49 -2.70 -1.48
C SER A 11 -3.14 -2.89 -0.01
N PHE A 12 -3.99 -3.57 0.77
CA PHE A 12 -3.65 -3.95 2.13
C PHE A 12 -2.57 -5.04 2.18
N ILE A 13 -2.58 -5.98 1.23
CA ILE A 13 -1.57 -7.05 1.18
C ILE A 13 -0.28 -6.54 0.53
N ILE A 14 -0.40 -5.78 -0.56
CA ILE A 14 0.74 -5.19 -1.27
C ILE A 14 0.35 -3.74 -1.63
N PRO A 15 0.86 -2.75 -0.88
CA PRO A 15 0.62 -1.34 -1.18
C PRO A 15 0.90 -1.01 -2.65
N GLY A 16 -0.11 -0.48 -3.34
CA GLY A 16 -0.06 -0.15 -4.76
C GLY A 16 -0.84 -1.09 -5.69
N LEU A 17 -1.12 -2.34 -5.29
CA LEU A 17 -1.85 -3.26 -6.18
C LEU A 17 -3.30 -2.87 -6.41
N GLY A 18 -4.01 -2.38 -5.40
CA GLY A 18 -5.38 -1.88 -5.52
C GLY A 18 -5.48 -0.63 -6.39
N GLN A 19 -4.52 0.29 -6.29
CA GLN A 19 -4.43 1.46 -7.18
C GLN A 19 -4.23 1.02 -8.64
N ALA A 20 -3.32 0.06 -8.87
CA ALA A 20 -3.10 -0.51 -10.18
C ALA A 20 -4.34 -1.24 -10.72
N TYR A 21 -5.04 -2.00 -9.87
CA TYR A 21 -6.30 -2.66 -10.21
C TYR A 21 -7.44 -1.68 -10.51
N ALA A 22 -7.47 -0.52 -9.84
CA ALA A 22 -8.39 0.58 -10.11
C ALA A 22 -8.07 1.33 -11.42
N GLY A 23 -6.96 0.99 -12.10
CA GLY A 23 -6.57 1.54 -13.40
C GLY A 23 -5.48 2.61 -13.35
N ASP A 24 -5.01 3.00 -12.16
CA ASP A 24 -3.92 3.96 -12.00
C ASP A 24 -2.60 3.26 -11.66
N ILE A 25 -1.97 2.71 -12.69
CA ILE A 25 -0.67 2.02 -12.60
C ILE A 25 0.42 2.94 -12.04
N LYS A 26 0.41 4.22 -12.41
CA LYS A 26 1.44 5.18 -11.96
C LYS A 26 1.36 5.37 -10.46
N LYS A 27 0.15 5.56 -9.92
CA LYS A 27 -0.09 5.66 -8.49
C LYS A 27 0.25 4.34 -7.78
N GLY A 28 -0.11 3.19 -8.37
CA GLY A 28 0.28 1.88 -7.85
C GLY A 28 1.79 1.70 -7.67
N ILE A 29 2.58 2.02 -8.71
CA ILE A 29 4.05 1.99 -8.66
C ILE A 29 4.58 2.95 -7.59
N MET A 30 4.00 4.14 -7.46
CA MET A 30 4.41 5.12 -6.46
C MET A 30 4.20 4.60 -5.04
N TYR A 31 3.05 4.01 -4.73
CA TYR A 31 2.78 3.40 -3.42
C TYR A 31 3.74 2.25 -3.13
N PHE A 32 3.97 1.36 -4.09
CA PHE A 32 4.88 0.23 -3.93
C PHE A 32 6.32 0.72 -3.67
N ALA A 33 6.82 1.66 -4.46
CA ALA A 33 8.17 2.20 -4.33
C ALA A 33 8.38 2.94 -2.99
N ILE A 34 7.41 3.77 -2.58
CA ILE A 34 7.48 4.48 -1.29
C ILE A 34 7.49 3.47 -0.14
N THR A 35 6.60 2.47 -0.18
CA THR A 35 6.52 1.43 0.83
C THR A 35 7.84 0.70 0.96
N LEU A 36 8.43 0.27 -0.17
CA LEU A 36 9.72 -0.41 -0.19
C LEU A 36 10.84 0.46 0.42
N ILE A 37 10.93 1.73 0.03
CA ILE A 37 11.96 2.65 0.56
C ILE A 37 11.78 2.87 2.06
N VAL A 38 10.55 3.13 2.52
CA VAL A 38 10.26 3.38 3.94
C VAL A 38 10.58 2.15 4.78
N ILE A 39 10.16 0.97 4.32
CA ILE A 39 10.47 -0.31 4.98
C ILE A 39 11.97 -0.52 5.12
N LEU A 40 12.73 -0.32 4.03
CA LEU A 40 14.19 -0.50 4.05
C LEU A 40 14.88 0.47 5.02
N ILE A 41 14.38 1.71 5.10
CA ILE A 41 14.88 2.71 6.06
C ILE A 41 14.54 2.29 7.50
N VAL A 42 13.33 1.80 7.74
CA VAL A 42 12.89 1.38 9.07
C VAL A 42 13.69 0.18 9.55
N ASP A 43 13.86 -0.83 8.70
CA ASP A 43 14.65 -2.03 8.98
C ASP A 43 16.13 -1.71 9.26
N PHE A 44 16.69 -0.71 8.57
CA PHE A 44 18.08 -0.28 8.78
C PHE A 44 18.30 0.50 10.09
N ILE A 45 17.31 1.26 10.56
CA ILE A 45 17.47 2.21 11.68
C ILE A 45 16.90 1.67 13.00
N PHE A 46 15.79 0.94 12.93
CA PHE A 46 15.00 0.55 14.10
C PHE A 46 15.11 -0.94 14.40
N VAL A 47 14.62 -1.32 15.58
CA VAL A 47 14.48 -2.73 15.97
C VAL A 47 13.32 -3.37 15.21
N ASP A 48 13.43 -4.65 14.90
CA ASP A 48 12.54 -5.42 13.99
C ASP A 48 11.04 -5.24 14.23
N TRP A 49 10.58 -4.98 15.46
CA TRP A 49 9.15 -4.82 15.73
C TRP A 49 8.54 -3.53 15.16
N TYR A 50 9.36 -2.50 14.92
CA TYR A 50 8.91 -1.24 14.30
C TYR A 50 8.51 -1.45 12.83
N TYR A 51 9.18 -2.37 12.13
CA TYR A 51 8.85 -2.74 10.75
C TYR A 51 7.37 -3.11 10.62
N PHE A 52 6.88 -4.01 11.46
CA PHE A 52 5.48 -4.47 11.41
C PHE A 52 4.48 -3.36 11.66
N ILE A 53 4.79 -2.41 12.54
CA ILE A 53 3.89 -1.29 12.83
C ILE A 53 3.83 -0.34 11.63
N VAL A 54 4.98 0.01 11.07
CA VAL A 54 5.03 0.94 9.93
C VAL A 54 4.41 0.32 8.69
N ASP A 55 4.73 -0.93 8.38
CA ASP A 55 4.14 -1.66 7.25
C ASP A 55 2.62 -1.78 7.38
N PHE A 56 2.11 -2.08 8.57
CA PHE A 56 0.68 -2.14 8.84
C PHE A 56 -0.02 -0.78 8.62
N LEU A 57 0.57 0.32 9.08
CA LEU A 57 0.02 1.67 8.89
C LEU A 57 0.00 2.07 7.41
N ILE A 58 1.08 1.79 6.66
CA ILE A 58 1.15 2.04 5.23
C ILE A 58 0.10 1.20 4.49
N SER A 59 -0.05 -0.07 4.85
CA SER A 59 -1.00 -1.00 4.26
C SER A 59 -2.45 -0.58 4.49
N ILE A 60 -2.81 -0.10 5.69
CA ILE A 60 -4.12 0.49 5.96
C ILE A 60 -4.36 1.72 5.09
N TYR A 61 -3.38 2.63 5.02
CA TYR A 61 -3.51 3.84 4.23
C TYR A 61 -3.66 3.55 2.73
N ALA A 62 -2.83 2.65 2.19
CA ALA A 62 -2.90 2.22 0.81
C ALA A 62 -4.23 1.54 0.46
N ALA A 63 -4.77 0.74 1.38
CA ALA A 63 -6.08 0.11 1.24
C ALA A 63 -7.21 1.15 1.20
N TYR A 64 -7.18 2.14 2.09
CA TYR A 64 -8.16 3.23 2.13
C TYR A 64 -8.13 4.06 0.84
N ASP A 65 -6.94 4.43 0.37
CA ASP A 65 -6.79 5.16 -0.89
C ASP A 65 -7.30 4.35 -2.09
N ALA A 66 -6.99 3.05 -2.17
CA ALA A 66 -7.48 2.17 -3.23
C ALA A 66 -9.01 2.01 -3.20
N TYR A 67 -9.61 1.95 -2.01
CA TYR A 67 -11.06 1.90 -1.84
C TYR A 67 -11.74 3.14 -2.42
N LEU A 68 -11.18 4.33 -2.18
CA LEU A 68 -11.75 5.61 -2.64
C LEU A 68 -11.58 5.86 -4.15
N MET A 69 -10.68 5.14 -4.82
CA MET A 69 -10.48 5.28 -6.27
C MET A 69 -11.56 4.61 -7.11
N VAL A 70 -12.38 3.77 -6.49
CA VAL A 70 -13.37 2.96 -7.18
C VAL A 70 -14.76 3.42 -6.77
N GLU A 71 -15.53 3.90 -7.76
CA GLU A 71 -16.94 4.33 -7.61
C GLU A 71 -17.89 3.14 -7.37
#